data_AF-A0A970F7F9-F1
#
_entry.id   AF-A0A970F7F9-F1
#
_cell.length_a   1.000
_cell.length_b   1.000
_cell.length_c   1.000
_cell.angle_alpha   90.00
_cell.angle_beta   90.00
_cell.angle_gamma   90.00
#
_symmetry.space_group_name_H-M   'P 1'
#
loop_
_entity.id
_entity.type
_entity.pdbx_description
1 polymer ?
#
loop_
_entity_poly.entity_id
_entity_poly.type
_entity_poly.pdbx_seq_one_letter_code
_entity_poly.pdbx_strand_id
1 'polypeptide(L)'
;MKNNQSNNNENYPMIDERQRRSIGDVSTIIVIVTILYLLVEITYKYVTTKDILTTSWEIILLLLIGFIYLIGIRSNKEMNLPTSFLGKQLPTDQSNEAKVRRIKAYFIESLASSTAITGLTLFFTFIEVEVKLSVIEYISSFLGLMTVYFVLSYLWGEYNIKKYNQYMKSLDN
;
A
#
# COMPACT_ATOMS: atom_id res chain seq x y z
N MET A 1 4.76 -61.90 -13.29
CA MET A 1 5.25 -60.59 -13.76
C MET A 1 4.88 -59.57 -12.70
N LYS A 2 5.87 -59.08 -11.93
CA LYS A 2 5.65 -58.22 -10.76
C LYS A 2 5.49 -56.77 -11.21
N ASN A 3 4.43 -56.17 -10.70
CA ASN A 3 4.02 -54.78 -10.86
C ASN A 3 5.02 -53.89 -10.09
N ASN A 4 5.80 -53.06 -10.77
CA ASN A 4 6.65 -52.05 -10.14
C ASN A 4 6.06 -50.66 -10.44
N GLN A 5 4.95 -50.32 -9.77
CA GLN A 5 4.61 -48.92 -9.54
C GLN A 5 5.47 -48.43 -8.37
N SER A 6 6.56 -47.75 -8.72
CA SER A 6 7.35 -46.98 -7.76
C SER A 6 6.51 -45.81 -7.28
N ASN A 7 5.79 -45.99 -6.17
CA ASN A 7 5.20 -44.89 -5.40
C ASN A 7 6.33 -44.08 -4.77
N ASN A 8 6.93 -43.18 -5.54
CA ASN A 8 7.73 -42.09 -5.01
C ASN A 8 6.74 -41.03 -4.49
N ASN A 9 6.12 -41.30 -3.35
CA ASN A 9 5.54 -40.25 -2.53
C ASN A 9 6.71 -39.43 -2.01
N GLU A 10 7.03 -38.35 -2.72
CA GLU A 10 7.93 -37.31 -2.26
C GLU A 10 7.36 -36.75 -0.94
N ASN A 11 7.87 -37.28 0.17
CA ASN A 11 7.68 -36.74 1.51
C ASN A 11 8.44 -35.40 1.55
N TYR A 12 7.83 -34.35 1.04
CA TYR A 12 8.28 -33.00 1.35
C TYR A 12 8.16 -32.82 2.87
N PRO A 13 9.23 -32.45 3.58
CA PRO A 13 9.13 -32.17 5.00
C PRO A 13 8.12 -31.03 5.16
N MET A 14 6.99 -31.33 5.79
CA MET A 14 5.99 -30.32 6.14
C MET A 14 6.69 -29.33 7.06
N ILE A 15 6.94 -28.11 6.57
CA ILE A 15 7.62 -27.07 7.33
C ILE A 15 6.79 -26.77 8.58
N ASP A 16 7.43 -26.82 9.75
CA ASP A 16 6.81 -26.49 11.04
C ASP A 16 6.18 -25.08 10.95
N GLU A 17 4.95 -24.93 11.43
CA GLU A 17 4.22 -23.66 11.46
C GLU A 17 5.04 -22.53 12.11
N ARG A 18 5.85 -22.86 13.12
CA ARG A 18 6.76 -21.90 13.77
C ARG A 18 7.84 -21.40 12.83
N GLN A 19 8.44 -22.31 12.06
CA GLN A 19 9.45 -21.97 11.06
C GLN A 19 8.83 -21.16 9.92
N ARG A 20 7.64 -21.54 9.45
CA ARG A 20 6.91 -20.81 8.41
C ARG A 20 6.59 -19.37 8.85
N ARG A 21 6.16 -19.18 10.10
CA ARG A 21 5.92 -17.84 10.68
C ARG A 21 7.21 -17.02 10.78
N SER A 22 8.28 -17.62 11.31
CA SER A 22 9.57 -16.94 11.43
C SER A 22 10.13 -16.52 10.07
N ILE A 23 10.03 -17.37 9.05
CA ILE A 23 10.42 -17.03 7.67
C ILE A 23 9.59 -15.85 7.17
N GLY A 24 8.26 -15.87 7.36
CA GLY A 24 7.37 -14.77 6.97
C GLY A 24 7.71 -13.44 7.64
N ASP A 25 8.00 -13.45 8.94
CA ASP A 25 8.39 -12.26 9.70
C ASP A 25 9.72 -11.68 9.18
N VAL A 26 10.73 -12.54 8.97
CA VAL A 26 12.03 -12.13 8.43
C VAL A 26 11.90 -11.60 6.99
N SER A 27 11.12 -12.26 6.14
CA SER A 27 10.84 -11.77 4.77
C SER A 27 10.18 -10.39 4.80
N THR A 28 9.25 -10.15 5.72
CA THR A 28 8.59 -8.85 5.88
C THR A 28 9.60 -7.76 6.26
N ILE A 29 10.50 -8.05 7.21
CA ILE A 29 11.56 -7.12 7.61
C ILE A 29 12.48 -6.78 6.44
N ILE A 30 12.90 -7.79 5.66
CA ILE A 30 13.75 -7.58 4.48
C ILE A 30 13.07 -6.65 3.47
N VAL A 31 11.77 -6.84 3.21
CA VAL A 31 11.01 -5.96 2.29
C VAL A 31 10.96 -4.53 2.84
N ILE A 32 10.69 -4.34 4.14
CA ILE A 32 10.67 -3.01 4.77
C ILE A 32 12.03 -2.32 4.62
N VAL A 33 13.12 -3.02 4.95
CA VAL A 33 14.48 -2.49 4.83
C VAL A 33 14.81 -2.15 3.38
N THR A 34 14.38 -2.97 2.42
CA THR A 34 14.58 -2.73 0.99
C THR A 34 13.83 -1.48 0.53
N ILE A 35 12.58 -1.30 0.93
CA ILE A 35 11.79 -0.10 0.63
C ILE A 35 12.48 1.15 1.20
N LEU A 36 12.92 1.10 2.46
CA LEU A 36 13.63 2.22 3.10
C LEU A 36 14.93 2.55 2.37
N TYR A 37 15.72 1.55 2.02
CA TYR A 37 16.95 1.72 1.23
C TYR A 37 16.67 2.41 -0.10
N LEU A 38 15.67 1.94 -0.86
CA LEU A 38 15.30 2.54 -2.15
C LEU A 38 14.82 3.99 -1.99
N LEU A 39 14.05 4.31 -0.96
CA LEU A 39 13.62 5.69 -0.67
C LEU A 39 14.80 6.61 -0.36
N VAL A 40 15.78 6.13 0.42
CA VAL A 40 17.01 6.88 0.71
C VAL A 40 17.82 7.10 -0.57
N GLU A 41 17.95 6.07 -1.41
CA GLU A 41 18.68 6.16 -2.67
C GLU A 41 18.03 7.14 -3.64
N ILE A 42 16.69 7.09 -3.80
CA ILE A 42 15.92 8.07 -4.57
C ILE A 42 16.19 9.48 -4.05
N THR A 43 16.09 9.69 -2.74
CA THR A 43 16.29 11.00 -2.12
C THR A 43 17.71 11.50 -2.38
N TYR A 44 18.72 10.65 -2.15
CA TYR A 44 20.12 11.00 -2.34
C TYR A 44 20.42 11.38 -3.80
N LYS A 45 19.99 10.54 -4.75
CA LYS A 45 20.17 10.78 -6.19
C LYS A 45 19.46 12.05 -6.61
N TYR A 46 18.19 12.21 -6.24
CA TYR A 46 17.40 13.40 -6.58
C TYR A 46 18.01 14.68 -6.03
N VAL A 47 18.48 14.70 -4.78
CA VAL A 47 19.15 15.86 -4.18
C VAL A 47 20.46 16.19 -4.90
N THR A 48 21.22 15.17 -5.31
CA THR A 48 22.54 15.35 -5.92
C THR A 48 22.46 15.76 -7.39
N THR A 49 21.57 15.15 -8.16
CA THR A 49 21.46 15.35 -9.62
C THR A 49 20.42 16.40 -9.98
N LYS A 50 19.46 16.67 -9.09
CA LYS A 50 18.25 17.48 -9.33
C LYS A 50 17.40 17.00 -10.51
N ASP A 51 17.60 15.74 -10.94
CA ASP A 51 16.88 15.14 -12.05
C ASP A 51 16.22 13.82 -11.61
N ILE A 52 14.89 13.79 -11.69
CA ILE A 52 14.08 12.62 -11.33
C ILE A 52 14.36 11.43 -12.24
N LEU A 53 14.78 11.64 -13.49
CA LEU A 53 15.03 10.55 -14.44
C LEU A 53 16.16 9.63 -13.96
N THR A 54 17.11 10.17 -13.21
CA THR A 54 18.20 9.40 -12.61
C THR A 54 17.74 8.44 -11.51
N THR A 55 16.51 8.58 -11.02
CA THR A 55 15.88 7.73 -9.99
C THR A 55 14.86 6.73 -10.55
N SER A 56 14.76 6.64 -11.88
CA SER A 56 13.71 5.85 -12.54
C SER A 56 13.76 4.37 -12.17
N TRP A 57 14.97 3.82 -12.00
CA TRP A 57 15.14 2.40 -11.70
C TRP A 57 14.62 2.03 -10.32
N GLU A 58 14.90 2.85 -9.31
CA GLU A 58 14.46 2.68 -7.94
C GLU A 58 12.93 2.81 -7.83
N ILE A 59 12.36 3.75 -8.58
CA ILE A 59 10.90 3.90 -8.70
C ILE A 59 10.28 2.64 -9.32
N ILE A 60 10.87 2.10 -10.40
CA ILE A 60 10.39 0.85 -11.02
C ILE A 60 10.45 -0.31 -10.02
N LEU A 61 11.53 -0.44 -9.25
CA LEU A 61 11.66 -1.49 -8.23
C LEU A 61 10.61 -1.36 -7.12
N LEU A 62 10.33 -0.14 -6.64
CA LEU A 62 9.25 0.08 -5.66
C LEU A 62 7.88 -0.32 -6.22
N LEU A 63 7.60 0.01 -7.48
CA LEU A 63 6.36 -0.40 -8.14
C LEU A 63 6.29 -1.93 -8.32
N LEU A 64 7.41 -2.58 -8.64
CA LEU A 64 7.50 -4.03 -8.78
C LEU A 64 7.16 -4.74 -7.45
N ILE A 65 7.69 -4.25 -6.32
CA ILE A 65 7.36 -4.78 -4.99
C ILE A 65 5.84 -4.72 -4.74
N GLY A 66 5.22 -3.57 -5.02
CA GLY A 66 3.77 -3.41 -4.90
C GLY A 66 2.98 -4.34 -5.83
N PHE A 67 3.45 -4.52 -7.07
CA PHE A 67 2.81 -5.42 -8.04
C PHE A 67 2.86 -6.89 -7.61
N ILE A 68 4.02 -7.36 -7.13
CA ILE A 68 4.19 -8.72 -6.60
C ILE A 68 3.27 -8.94 -5.40
N TYR A 69 3.18 -7.96 -4.50
CA TYR A 69 2.26 -8.01 -3.36
C TYR A 69 0.79 -8.15 -3.79
N LEU A 70 0.36 -7.39 -4.80
CA LEU A 70 -1.00 -7.49 -5.35
C LEU A 70 -1.28 -8.86 -5.97
N ILE A 71 -0.32 -9.44 -6.67
CA ILE A 71 -0.43 -10.82 -7.20
C ILE A 71 -0.56 -11.82 -6.04
N GLY A 72 0.26 -11.68 -5.01
CA GLY A 72 0.22 -12.55 -3.82
C GLY A 72 -1.13 -12.53 -3.13
N ILE A 73 -1.70 -11.33 -2.90
CA ILE A 73 -3.07 -11.22 -2.35
C ILE A 73 -4.11 -11.87 -3.26
N ARG A 74 -4.05 -11.65 -4.57
CA ARG A 74 -5.03 -12.24 -5.49
C ARG A 74 -4.95 -13.76 -5.56
N SER A 75 -3.77 -14.33 -5.32
CA SER A 75 -3.56 -15.78 -5.32
C SER A 75 -4.11 -16.44 -4.05
N ASN A 76 -4.01 -15.75 -2.90
CA ASN A 76 -4.68 -16.16 -1.67
C ASN A 76 -6.17 -15.86 -1.80
N LYS A 77 -6.99 -16.87 -2.06
CA LYS A 77 -8.47 -16.75 -2.24
C LYS A 77 -9.22 -16.27 -0.99
N GLU A 78 -8.52 -15.81 0.03
CA GLU A 78 -9.08 -15.27 1.27
C GLU A 78 -9.43 -13.79 1.07
N MET A 79 -10.70 -13.43 1.32
CA MET A 79 -11.11 -12.03 1.27
C MET A 79 -10.70 -11.33 2.56
N ASN A 80 -9.77 -10.38 2.45
CA ASN A 80 -9.37 -9.53 3.57
C ASN A 80 -10.51 -8.57 3.97
N LEU A 81 -10.57 -8.23 5.26
CA LEU A 81 -11.43 -7.16 5.74
C LEU A 81 -11.10 -5.84 5.03
N PRO A 82 -12.11 -5.02 4.67
CA PRO A 82 -11.86 -3.76 4.00
C PRO A 82 -11.10 -2.83 4.94
N THR A 83 -9.89 -2.47 4.52
CA THR A 83 -9.07 -1.46 5.18
C THR A 83 -9.06 -0.18 4.35
N SER A 84 -8.86 0.92 5.05
CA SER A 84 -8.57 2.23 4.48
C SER A 84 -7.14 2.23 3.90
N PHE A 85 -6.75 3.29 3.18
CA PHE A 85 -5.43 3.36 2.54
C PHE A 85 -4.27 3.29 3.56
N LEU A 86 -4.47 3.86 4.75
CA LEU A 86 -3.53 3.79 5.89
C LEU A 86 -3.68 2.49 6.71
N GLY A 87 -4.46 1.52 6.23
CA GLY A 87 -4.60 0.20 6.85
C GLY A 87 -5.59 0.13 8.02
N LYS A 88 -6.38 1.18 8.28
CA LYS A 88 -7.40 1.16 9.33
C LYS A 88 -8.61 0.35 8.86
N GLN A 89 -9.08 -0.60 9.66
CA GLN A 89 -10.29 -1.36 9.32
C GLN A 89 -11.51 -0.44 9.19
N LEU A 90 -12.23 -0.57 8.08
CA LEU A 90 -13.44 0.19 7.79
C LEU A 90 -14.68 -0.59 8.22
N PRO A 91 -15.69 0.06 8.82
CA PRO A 91 -16.94 -0.61 9.16
C PRO A 91 -17.68 -1.03 7.88
N THR A 92 -18.07 -2.30 7.80
CA THR A 92 -18.76 -2.93 6.67
C THR A 92 -20.27 -2.67 6.65
N ASP A 93 -20.82 -2.23 7.78
CA ASP A 93 -22.25 -1.98 7.97
C ASP A 93 -22.78 -0.89 7.03
N GLN A 94 -24.05 -1.03 6.66
CA GLN A 94 -24.75 -0.05 5.81
C GLN A 94 -25.46 1.06 6.62
N SER A 95 -25.31 1.08 7.94
CA SER A 95 -25.91 2.09 8.81
C SER A 95 -25.37 3.49 8.52
N ASN A 96 -26.18 4.52 8.78
CA ASN A 96 -25.77 5.92 8.59
C ASN A 96 -24.57 6.29 9.46
N GLU A 97 -24.50 5.75 10.68
CA GLU A 97 -23.35 5.94 11.59
C GLU A 97 -22.06 5.35 11.01
N ALA A 98 -22.14 4.14 10.43
CA ALA A 98 -20.98 3.52 9.80
C ALA A 98 -20.49 4.33 8.59
N LYS A 99 -21.41 4.87 7.76
CA LYS A 99 -21.06 5.76 6.64
C LYS A 99 -20.32 7.01 7.10
N VAL A 100 -20.79 7.67 8.16
CA VAL A 100 -20.12 8.87 8.71
C VAL A 100 -18.72 8.52 9.22
N ARG A 101 -18.54 7.38 9.90
CA ARG A 101 -17.22 6.91 10.33
C ARG A 101 -16.26 6.67 9.15
N ARG A 102 -16.76 6.12 8.04
CA ARG A 102 -15.97 5.93 6.81
C ARG A 102 -15.54 7.23 6.16
N ILE A 103 -16.48 8.17 5.99
CA ILE A 103 -16.18 9.49 5.43
C ILE A 103 -15.12 10.21 6.27
N LYS A 104 -15.25 10.15 7.61
CA LYS A 104 -14.24 10.71 8.52
C LYS A 104 -12.88 10.04 8.34
N ALA A 105 -12.84 8.73 8.16
CA ALA A 105 -11.60 8.02 7.87
C ALA A 105 -10.98 8.53 6.56
N TYR A 106 -11.73 8.55 5.45
CA TYR A 106 -11.22 9.03 4.16
C TYR A 106 -10.72 10.48 4.22
N PHE A 107 -11.39 11.34 4.99
CA PHE A 107 -10.96 12.72 5.21
C PHE A 107 -9.65 12.83 6.00
N ILE A 108 -9.50 12.03 7.06
CA ILE A 108 -8.24 12.01 7.83
C ILE A 108 -7.09 11.49 6.96
N GLU A 109 -7.34 10.50 6.11
CA GLU A 109 -6.33 9.96 5.19
C GLU A 109 -5.92 10.97 4.13
N SER A 110 -6.89 11.68 3.56
CA SER A 110 -6.60 12.71 2.57
C SER A 110 -5.80 13.85 3.16
N LEU A 111 -6.14 14.26 4.38
CA LEU A 111 -5.40 15.27 5.14
C LEU A 111 -3.97 14.81 5.45
N ALA A 112 -3.80 13.60 5.97
CA ALA A 112 -2.47 13.06 6.28
C ALA A 112 -1.59 12.95 5.03
N SER A 113 -2.16 12.48 3.92
CA SER A 113 -1.45 12.33 2.64
C SER A 113 -1.08 13.68 2.03
N SER A 114 -1.99 14.65 2.02
CA SER A 114 -1.69 16.00 1.53
C SER A 114 -0.64 16.68 2.40
N THR A 115 -0.73 16.57 3.73
CA THR A 115 0.27 17.11 4.65
C THR A 115 1.64 16.47 4.42
N ALA A 116 1.71 15.15 4.22
CA ALA A 116 2.98 14.47 3.96
C ALA A 116 3.65 14.96 2.68
N ILE A 117 2.90 15.05 1.57
CA ILE A 117 3.44 15.51 0.28
C ILE A 117 3.82 16.99 0.35
N THR A 118 2.95 17.86 0.88
CA THR A 118 3.27 19.28 1.03
C THR A 118 4.47 19.49 1.96
N GLY A 119 4.58 18.71 3.04
CA GLY A 119 5.75 18.72 3.93
C GLY A 119 7.03 18.31 3.21
N LEU A 120 6.96 17.31 2.33
CA LEU A 120 8.09 16.87 1.51
C LEU A 120 8.53 17.95 0.50
N THR A 121 7.59 18.60 -0.18
CA THR A 121 7.87 19.75 -1.07
C THR A 121 8.52 20.90 -0.30
N LEU A 122 8.01 21.21 0.90
CA LEU A 122 8.62 22.24 1.77
C LEU A 122 10.04 21.86 2.17
N PHE A 123 10.29 20.59 2.48
CA PHE A 123 11.62 20.08 2.78
C PHE A 123 12.58 20.24 1.59
N PHE A 124 12.18 19.85 0.38
CA PHE A 124 13.02 20.00 -0.81
C PHE A 124 13.24 21.46 -1.22
N THR A 125 12.26 22.33 -0.96
CA THR A 125 12.43 23.77 -1.10
C THR A 125 13.43 24.33 -0.08
N PHE A 126 13.38 23.86 1.17
CA PHE A 126 14.28 24.30 2.24
C PHE A 126 15.75 23.97 1.95
N ILE A 127 16.02 22.82 1.33
CA ILE A 127 17.39 22.42 0.92
C ILE A 127 17.76 22.90 -0.50
N GLU A 128 17.03 23.88 -1.06
CA GLU A 128 17.31 24.53 -2.35
C GLU A 128 17.38 23.57 -3.56
N VAL A 129 16.62 22.47 -3.49
CA VAL A 129 16.43 21.52 -4.60
C VAL A 129 15.27 21.97 -5.48
N GLU A 130 14.16 22.42 -4.87
CA GLU A 130 12.97 22.88 -5.59
C GLU A 130 12.80 24.40 -5.57
N VAL A 131 12.00 24.90 -6.52
CA VAL A 131 11.66 26.33 -6.62
C VAL A 131 10.74 26.71 -5.47
N LYS A 132 11.09 27.81 -4.79
CA LYS A 132 10.28 28.36 -3.70
C LYS A 132 8.94 28.88 -4.23
N LEU A 133 7.88 28.15 -3.95
CA LEU A 133 6.51 28.59 -4.19
C LEU A 133 6.10 29.70 -3.23
N SER A 134 5.15 30.52 -3.67
CA SER A 134 4.46 31.48 -2.81
C SER A 134 3.54 30.77 -1.81
N VAL A 135 3.19 31.46 -0.72
CA VAL A 135 2.28 30.92 0.31
C VAL A 135 0.93 30.50 -0.29
N ILE A 136 0.43 31.26 -1.26
CA ILE A 136 -0.85 30.98 -1.93
C ILE A 136 -0.75 29.68 -2.73
N GLU A 137 0.34 29.49 -3.48
CA GLU A 137 0.55 28.26 -4.26
C GLU A 137 0.68 27.02 -3.38
N TYR A 138 1.34 27.14 -2.21
CA TYR A 138 1.39 26.04 -1.24
C TYR A 138 0.00 25.66 -0.72
N ILE A 139 -0.81 26.65 -0.34
CA ILE A 139 -2.18 26.41 0.14
C ILE A 139 -3.03 25.78 -0.97
N SER A 140 -2.94 26.32 -2.20
CA SER A 140 -3.66 25.79 -3.35
C SER A 140 -3.25 24.35 -3.68
N SER A 141 -1.95 24.06 -3.68
CA SER A 141 -1.42 22.71 -3.90
C SER A 141 -1.89 21.74 -2.82
N PHE A 142 -1.81 22.14 -1.55
CA PHE A 142 -2.27 21.34 -0.42
C PHE A 142 -3.77 21.00 -0.52
N LEU A 143 -4.64 21.99 -0.78
CA LEU A 143 -6.07 21.79 -0.91
C LEU A 143 -6.43 20.95 -2.16
N GLY A 144 -5.71 21.15 -3.26
CA GLY A 144 -5.83 20.34 -4.47
C GLY A 144 -5.50 18.87 -4.20
N LEU A 145 -4.35 18.60 -3.58
CA LEU A 145 -3.93 17.26 -3.18
C LEU A 145 -4.93 16.62 -2.21
N MET A 146 -5.38 17.37 -1.20
CA MET A 146 -6.35 16.87 -0.23
C MET A 146 -7.65 16.46 -0.90
N THR A 147 -8.14 17.25 -1.86
CA THR A 147 -9.34 16.92 -2.64
C THR A 147 -9.15 15.65 -3.47
N VAL A 148 -8.02 15.52 -4.18
CA VAL A 148 -7.71 14.34 -4.99
C VAL A 148 -7.63 13.08 -4.12
N TYR A 149 -6.87 13.12 -3.02
CA TYR A 149 -6.76 11.98 -2.11
C TYR A 149 -8.08 11.62 -1.44
N PHE A 150 -8.93 12.60 -1.14
CA PHE A 150 -10.26 12.33 -0.58
C PHE A 150 -11.13 11.55 -1.56
N VAL A 151 -11.18 11.99 -2.82
CA VAL A 151 -11.94 11.30 -3.88
C VAL A 151 -11.43 9.88 -4.10
N LEU A 152 -10.10 9.71 -4.20
CA LEU A 152 -9.50 8.39 -4.39
C LEU A 152 -9.81 7.46 -3.20
N SER A 153 -9.63 7.93 -1.97
CA SER A 153 -9.89 7.15 -0.75
C SER A 153 -11.36 6.76 -0.64
N TYR A 154 -12.27 7.67 -0.98
CA TYR A 154 -13.70 7.41 -0.99
C TYR A 154 -14.08 6.35 -2.03
N LEU A 155 -13.63 6.50 -3.28
CA LEU A 155 -13.96 5.57 -4.37
C LEU A 155 -13.41 4.17 -4.08
N TRP A 156 -12.14 4.09 -3.65
CA TRP A 156 -11.48 2.83 -3.34
C TRP A 156 -12.09 2.13 -2.12
N GLY A 157 -12.32 2.89 -1.04
CA GLY A 157 -12.90 2.37 0.20
C GLY A 157 -14.31 1.81 -0.01
N GLU A 158 -15.19 2.58 -0.67
CA GLU A 158 -16.56 2.13 -0.94
C GLU A 158 -16.60 0.96 -1.95
N TYR A 159 -15.69 0.93 -2.93
CA TYR A 159 -15.56 -0.21 -3.84
C TYR A 159 -15.19 -1.50 -3.08
N ASN A 160 -14.20 -1.43 -2.19
CA ASN A 160 -13.74 -2.59 -1.41
C ASN A 160 -14.82 -3.10 -0.46
N ILE A 161 -15.58 -2.21 0.18
CA ILE A 161 -16.68 -2.60 1.07
C ILE A 161 -17.80 -3.28 0.28
N LYS A 162 -18.17 -2.75 -0.89
CA LYS A 162 -19.17 -3.39 -1.77
C LYS A 162 -18.73 -4.78 -2.17
N LYS A 163 -17.48 -4.94 -2.61
CA LYS A 163 -16.89 -6.22 -2.99
C LYS A 163 -16.88 -7.21 -1.82
N TYR A 164 -16.49 -6.76 -0.63
CA TYR A 164 -16.49 -7.56 0.60
C TYR A 164 -17.91 -8.04 0.95
N ASN A 165 -18.88 -7.13 0.97
CA ASN A 165 -20.27 -7.46 1.30
C ASN A 165 -20.91 -8.41 0.27
N GLN A 166 -20.56 -8.30 -1.02
CA GLN A 166 -21.00 -9.25 -2.04
C GLN A 166 -20.44 -10.65 -1.80
N TYR A 167 -19.17 -10.74 -1.40
CA TYR A 167 -18.54 -12.01 -1.06
C TYR A 167 -19.15 -12.67 0.17
N MET A 168 -19.38 -11.90 1.25
CA MET A 168 -20.08 -12.43 2.43
C MET A 168 -21.47 -12.98 2.08
N LYS A 169 -22.25 -12.26 1.27
CA LYS A 169 -23.55 -12.75 0.78
C LYS A 169 -23.46 -14.03 -0.05
N SER A 170 -22.35 -14.27 -0.74
CA SER A 170 -22.15 -15.51 -1.50
C SER A 170 -21.76 -16.70 -0.64
N LEU A 171 -21.33 -16.47 0.61
CA LEU A 171 -21.03 -17.52 1.58
C LEU A 171 -22.23 -17.87 2.47
N ASP A 172 -23.13 -16.90 2.68
CA ASP A 172 -24.36 -17.09 3.46
C ASP A 172 -25.48 -17.82 2.69
N ASN A 173 -25.32 -18.02 1.37
CA ASN A 173 -26.21 -18.78 0.49
C ASN A 173 -25.69 -20.20 0.26
#